data_AF-A0A924M2U4-F1
#
_entry.id   AF-A0A924M2U4-F1
#
_cell.length_a   1.000
_cell.length_b   1.000
_cell.length_c   1.000
_cell.angle_alpha   90.00
_cell.angle_beta   90.00
_cell.angle_gamma   90.00
#
_symmetry.space_group_name_H-M   'P 1'
#
loop_
_entity.id
_entity.type
_entity.pdbx_description
1 polymer ?
#
loop_
_entity_poly.entity_id
_entity_poly.type
_entity_poly.pdbx_seq_one_letter_code
_entity_poly.pdbx_strand_id
1 'polypeptide(L)' 'MTLLLERAINEVKKLTDDQQDALAQLILENLDEQRWDELFSRSESETLLEKLANEALAEYHAGKTQNIHPGTR' A
#
# COMPACT_ATOMS: atom_id res chain seq x y z
N MET A 1 -24.06 8.69 1.91
CA MET A 1 -23.77 7.59 2.87
C MET A 1 -24.72 6.45 2.58
N THR A 2 -24.27 5.21 2.50
CA THR A 2 -25.18 4.05 2.42
C THR A 2 -25.73 3.74 3.81
N LEU A 3 -26.94 3.15 3.91
CA LEU A 3 -27.53 2.78 5.20
C LEU A 3 -26.62 1.83 6.00
N LEU A 4 -25.91 0.94 5.31
CA LEU A 4 -24.97 0.01 5.92
C LEU A 4 -23.75 0.74 6.52
N LEU A 5 -23.17 1.70 5.77
CA LEU A 5 -22.02 2.47 6.24
C LEU A 5 -22.39 3.40 7.40
N GLU A 6 -23.58 3.99 7.36
CA GLU A 6 -24.09 4.81 8.47
C GLU A 6 -24.26 3.99 9.76
N ARG A 7 -24.84 2.79 9.66
CA ARG A 7 -24.94 1.87 10.80
C ARG A 7 -23.55 1.48 11.33
N ALA A 8 -22.60 1.18 10.46
CA ALA A 8 -21.24 0.86 10.86
C ALA A 8 -20.60 2.01 11.65
N ILE A 9 -20.65 3.24 11.13
CA ILE A 9 -20.12 4.44 11.81
C ILE A 9 -20.80 4.63 13.18
N ASN A 10 -22.11 4.42 13.29
CA ASN A 10 -22.82 4.56 14.55
C ASN A 10 -22.41 3.51 15.60
N GLU A 11 -22.03 2.30 15.20
CA GLU A 11 -21.46 1.31 16.12
C GLU A 11 -20.03 1.66 16.52
N VAL A 12 -19.21 2.14 15.58
CA VAL A 12 -17.82 2.58 15.84
C VAL A 12 -17.77 3.72 16.85
N LYS A 13 -18.68 4.69 16.74
CA LYS A 13 -18.80 5.82 17.69
C LYS A 13 -19.05 5.41 19.14
N LYS A 14 -19.51 4.18 19.40
CA LYS A 14 -19.73 3.66 20.76
C LYS A 14 -18.47 3.07 21.39
N LEU A 15 -17.42 2.85 20.60
CA LEU A 15 -16.15 2.29 21.04
C LEU A 15 -15.28 3.36 21.71
N THR A 16 -14.27 2.92 22.46
CA THR A 16 -13.23 3.83 22.99
C THR A 16 -12.41 4.44 21.86
N ASP A 17 -11.79 5.60 22.08
CA ASP A 17 -10.98 6.29 21.06
C ASP A 17 -9.87 5.37 20.50
N ASP A 18 -9.17 4.64 21.36
CA ASP A 18 -8.13 3.66 20.94
C ASP A 18 -8.69 2.59 19.98
N GLN A 19 -9.91 2.11 20.24
CA GLN A 19 -10.57 1.11 19.38
C GLN A 19 -11.09 1.72 18.07
N GLN A 20 -11.53 2.98 18.10
CA GLN A 20 -11.92 3.71 16.91
C GLN A 20 -10.70 3.93 16.00
N ASP A 21 -9.58 4.35 16.57
CA ASP A 21 -8.32 4.57 15.84
C ASP A 21 -7.76 3.28 15.26
N ALA A 22 -7.75 2.19 16.03
CA ALA A 22 -7.31 0.88 15.54
C ALA A 22 -8.16 0.40 14.35
N LEU A 23 -9.47 0.61 14.39
CA LEU A 23 -10.35 0.26 13.27
C LEU A 23 -10.18 1.21 12.09
N ALA A 24 -9.99 2.51 12.33
CA ALA A 24 -9.74 3.48 11.28
C ALA A 24 -8.45 3.14 10.53
N GLN A 25 -7.39 2.77 11.24
CA GLN A 25 -6.14 2.33 10.64
C GLN A 25 -6.36 1.12 9.72
N LEU A 26 -7.06 0.08 10.19
CA LEU A 26 -7.38 -1.09 9.38
C LEU A 26 -8.15 -0.73 8.11
N ILE A 27 -9.15 0.15 8.21
CA ILE A 27 -9.93 0.59 7.04
C ILE A 27 -9.05 1.35 6.04
N LEU A 28 -8.22 2.27 6.53
CA LEU A 28 -7.34 3.08 5.68
C LEU A 28 -6.29 2.21 4.98
N GLU A 29 -5.67 1.26 5.68
CA GLU A 29 -4.72 0.30 5.09
C GLU A 29 -5.37 -0.49 3.94
N ASN A 30 -6.61 -0.97 4.12
CA ASN A 30 -7.32 -1.70 3.07
C ASN A 30 -7.67 -0.81 1.86
N LEU A 31 -7.97 0.47 2.08
CA LEU A 31 -8.22 1.41 0.98
C LEU A 31 -6.93 1.72 0.19
N ASP A 32 -5.78 1.75 0.85
CA ASP A 32 -4.48 1.90 0.20
C ASP A 32 -4.11 0.67 -0.63
N GLU A 33 -4.37 -0.55 -0.15
CA GLU A 33 -4.17 -1.79 -0.93
C GLU A 33 -5.03 -1.82 -2.19
N GLN A 34 -6.32 -1.47 -2.08
CA GLN A 34 -7.20 -1.35 -3.25
C GLN A 34 -6.71 -0.31 -4.25
N ARG A 35 -6.12 0.78 -3.76
CA ARG A 35 -5.53 1.81 -4.59
C ARG A 35 -4.27 1.31 -5.32
N TRP A 36 -3.45 0.48 -4.66
CA TRP A 36 -2.32 -0.18 -5.32
C TRP A 36 -2.79 -1.11 -6.43
N ASP A 37 -3.77 -1.97 -6.17
CA ASP A 37 -4.34 -2.85 -7.19
C ASP A 37 -4.85 -2.06 -8.40
N GLU A 38 -5.59 -0.97 -8.16
CA GLU A 38 -6.06 -0.09 -9.22
C GLU A 38 -4.89 0.52 -10.01
N LEU A 39 -3.89 1.08 -9.32
CA LEU A 39 -2.73 1.69 -9.95
C LEU A 39 -1.95 0.66 -10.77
N PHE A 40 -1.71 -0.54 -10.26
CA PHE A 40 -0.98 -1.59 -10.97
C PHE A 40 -1.76 -2.17 -12.16
N SER A 41 -3.10 -2.12 -12.15
CA SER A 41 -3.91 -2.57 -13.29
C SER A 41 -3.85 -1.65 -14.52
N ARG A 42 -3.31 -0.43 -14.38
CA ARG A 42 -3.23 0.56 -15.46
C ARG A 42 -2.04 0.27 -16.38
N SER A 43 -2.22 0.45 -17.69
CA SER A 43 -1.16 0.21 -18.67
C SER A 43 0.02 1.18 -18.55
N GLU A 44 -0.21 2.39 -18.02
CA GLU A 44 0.87 3.34 -17.73
C GLU A 44 1.84 2.81 -16.67
N SER A 45 1.32 2.05 -15.70
CA SER A 45 2.12 1.43 -14.64
C SER A 45 3.01 0.32 -15.19
N GLU A 46 2.53 -0.45 -16.17
CA GLU A 46 3.34 -1.48 -16.85
C GLU A 46 4.58 -0.86 -17.52
N THR A 47 4.41 0.23 -18.26
CA THR A 47 5.52 0.94 -18.92
C THR A 47 6.51 1.52 -17.90
N LEU A 48 6.00 2.09 -16.80
CA LEU A 48 6.84 2.63 -15.74
C LEU A 48 7.64 1.52 -15.03
N LEU A 49 6.98 0.40 -14.70
CA LEU A 49 7.62 -0.74 -14.04
C LEU A 49 8.65 -1.40 -14.95
N GLU A 50 8.39 -1.52 -16.25
CA GLU A 50 9.36 -2.02 -17.22
C GLU A 50 10.62 -1.15 -17.26
N LYS A 51 10.43 0.18 -17.28
CA LYS A 51 11.55 1.14 -17.22
C LYS A 51 12.36 0.97 -15.93
N LEU A 52 11.70 0.91 -14.77
CA LEU A 52 12.36 0.73 -13.47
C LEU A 52 13.12 -0.60 -13.39
N ALA A 53 12.54 -1.68 -13.93
CA ALA A 53 13.19 -2.99 -13.99
C ALA A 53 14.45 -2.95 -14.87
N ASN A 54 14.37 -2.31 -16.03
CA ASN A 54 15.51 -2.14 -16.93
C ASN A 54 16.62 -1.29 -16.30
N GLU A 55 16.27 -0.21 -15.60
CA GLU A 55 17.22 0.61 -14.85
C GLU A 55 17.92 -0.18 -13.74
N ALA A 56 17.17 -0.93 -12.93
CA ALA A 56 17.71 -1.77 -11.87
C ALA A 56 18.66 -2.86 -12.41
N LEU A 57 18.30 -3.51 -13.52
CA LEU A 57 19.17 -4.49 -14.18
C LEU A 57 20.45 -3.83 -14.74
N ALA A 58 20.33 -2.66 -15.35
CA ALA A 58 21.49 -1.91 -15.83
C ALA A 58 22.42 -1.51 -14.68
N GLU A 59 21.88 -1.07 -13.55
CA GLU A 59 22.66 -0.76 -12.34
C GLU A 59 23.35 -2.00 -11.76
N TYR A 60 22.66 -3.13 -11.71
CA TYR A 60 23.24 -4.41 -11.29
C TYR A 60 24.42 -4.81 -12.19
N HIS A 61 24.22 -4.77 -13.51
CA HIS A 61 25.29 -5.08 -14.47
C HIS A 61 26.45 -4.08 -14.43
N ALA A 62 26.19 -2.83 -14.06
CA ALA A 62 27.20 -1.81 -13.87
C ALA A 62 27.93 -1.91 -12.51
N GLY A 63 27.58 -2.88 -11.65
CA GLY A 63 28.16 -3.04 -10.32
C GLY A 63 27.80 -1.91 -9.35
N LYS A 64 26.68 -1.21 -9.60
CA LYS A 64 26.18 -0.11 -8.76
C LYS A 64 25.25 -0.58 -7.65
N THR A 65 24.94 -1.86 -7.59
CA THR A 65 24.12 -2.47 -6.53
C THR A 65 24.99 -2.99 -5.40
N GLN A 66 24.39 -3.10 -4.21
CA GLN A 66 25.02 -3.69 -3.05
C GLN A 66 24.27 -4.95 -2.63
N ASN A 67 25.00 -5.97 -2.19
CA ASN A 67 24.36 -7.12 -1.57
C ASN A 67 23.70 -6.67 -0.27
N ILE A 68 22.40 -6.93 -0.17
CA ILE A 68 21.68 -6.74 1.07
C ILE A 68 22.07 -7.92 1.96
N HIS A 69 22.96 -7.67 2.92
CA HIS A 69 23.20 -8.64 3.99
C HIS A 69 22.04 -8.53 4.98
N PRO A 70 21.22 -9.58 5.18
CA PRO A 70 20.14 -9.56 6.15
C PRO A 70 20.74 -9.65 7.56
N GLY A 71 21.22 -8.52 8.10
CA GLY A 71 21.79 -8.48 9.44
C GLY A 71 22.67 -7.26 9.72
N THR A 72 22.05 -6.12 10.00
CA THR A 72 22.24 -5.35 11.25
C THR A 72 21.16 -4.28 11.30
N ARG A 73 20.24 -4.47 12.25
CA ARG A 73 19.16 -3.59 12.76
C ARG A 73 18.94 -2.25 12.09
#